data_AF-A0A9X3MX20-F1
#
_entry.id   AF-A0A9X3MX20-F1
#
_cell.length_a   1.000
_cell.length_b   1.000
_cell.length_c   1.000
_cell.angle_alpha   90.00
_cell.angle_beta   90.00
_cell.angle_gamma   90.00
#
_symmetry.space_group_name_H-M   'P 1'
#
loop_
_entity.id
_entity.type
_entity.pdbx_description
1 polymer ?
#
loop_
_entity_poly.entity_id
_entity_poly.type
_entity_poly.pdbx_seq_one_letter_code
_entity_poly.pdbx_strand_id
1 'polypeptide(L)'
;MISPNRIALTVAGIFALFIAIGATFIWVNGKNSGGAREASTQFAAAVVNQNPRLAPKGAESYVADIEKRFGAVSGARVIDTHNTHHGHGDSATSNYVSDVLLETAKGPAVVELVFDAAFMVWGTKTVTDIEELAPVDVPDDALSDDEFVALAKAFVARGGEPTS
;
A
#
# COMPACT_ATOMS: atom_id res chain seq x y z
N MET A 1 7.47 -32.05 17.86
CA MET A 1 7.52 -32.21 16.39
C MET A 1 6.13 -31.90 15.83
N ILE A 2 5.97 -30.78 15.13
CA ILE A 2 4.70 -30.41 14.49
C ILE A 2 4.61 -31.19 13.18
N SER A 3 3.52 -31.93 12.96
CA SER A 3 3.38 -32.77 11.77
C SER A 3 3.18 -31.93 10.50
N PRO A 4 3.64 -32.40 9.32
CA PRO A 4 3.54 -31.67 8.05
C PRO A 4 2.12 -31.20 7.73
N ASN A 5 1.12 -32.01 8.08
CA ASN A 5 -0.30 -31.69 7.86
C ASN A 5 -0.79 -30.51 8.71
N ARG A 6 -0.20 -30.26 9.88
CA ARG A 6 -0.54 -29.11 10.73
C ARG A 6 0.04 -27.81 10.18
N ILE A 7 1.25 -27.85 9.62
CA ILE A 7 1.88 -26.70 8.97
C ILE A 7 1.09 -26.27 7.73
N ALA A 8 0.67 -27.23 6.90
CA ALA A 8 -0.16 -26.95 5.72
C ALA A 8 -1.51 -26.31 6.08
N LEU A 9 -2.15 -26.74 7.18
CA LEU A 9 -3.41 -26.18 7.67
C LEU A 9 -3.25 -24.77 8.25
N THR A 10 -2.14 -24.48 8.93
CA THR A 10 -1.85 -23.13 9.45
C THR A 10 -1.54 -22.15 8.32
N VAL A 11 -0.75 -22.55 7.33
CA VAL A 11 -0.44 -21.71 6.15
C VAL A 11 -1.70 -21.47 5.32
N ALA A 12 -2.51 -22.50 5.06
CA ALA A 12 -3.77 -22.35 4.35
C ALA A 12 -4.77 -21.44 5.10
N GLY A 13 -4.81 -21.50 6.43
CA GLY A 13 -5.64 -20.64 7.26
C GLY A 13 -5.25 -19.16 7.20
N ILE A 14 -3.95 -18.86 7.13
CA ILE A 14 -3.43 -17.50 6.98
C ILE A 14 -3.80 -16.93 5.60
N PHE A 15 -3.63 -17.70 4.53
CA PHE A 15 -4.05 -17.30 3.18
C PHE A 15 -5.56 -17.01 3.08
N ALA A 16 -6.39 -17.84 3.70
CA ALA A 16 -7.84 -17.64 3.73
C ALA A 16 -8.25 -16.38 4.51
N LEU A 17 -7.52 -16.06 5.58
CA LEU A 17 -7.76 -14.86 6.39
C LEU A 17 -7.43 -13.58 5.59
N PHE A 18 -6.33 -13.56 4.83
CA PHE A 18 -5.98 -12.42 3.98
C PHE A 18 -6.98 -12.19 2.83
N ILE A 19 -7.49 -13.26 2.22
CA ILE A 19 -8.55 -13.17 1.19
C ILE A 19 -9.85 -12.61 1.79
N ALA A 20 -10.22 -13.04 3.00
CA ALA A 20 -11.42 -12.57 3.69
C ALA A 20 -11.31 -11.09 4.13
N ILE A 21 -10.15 -10.65 4.59
CA ILE A 21 -9.89 -9.23 4.90
C ILE A 21 -9.99 -8.39 3.63
N GLY A 22 -9.36 -8.82 2.52
CA GLY A 22 -9.44 -8.13 1.23
C GLY A 22 -10.88 -8.00 0.70
N ALA A 23 -11.70 -9.05 0.83
CA ALA A 23 -13.10 -9.05 0.39
C ALA A 23 -14.00 -8.14 1.23
N THR A 24 -13.73 -8.01 2.54
CA THR A 24 -14.54 -7.18 3.45
C THR A 24 -14.33 -5.68 3.21
N PHE A 25 -13.14 -5.26 2.74
CA PHE A 25 -12.84 -3.86 2.44
C PHE A 25 -13.48 -3.33 1.16
N ILE A 26 -13.87 -4.19 0.21
CA ILE A 26 -14.51 -3.78 -1.06
C ILE A 26 -15.92 -3.22 -0.84
N TRP A 27 -16.60 -3.62 0.25
CA TRP A 27 -18.02 -3.34 0.42
C TRP A 27 -18.36 -1.95 0.99
N VAL A 28 -17.41 -1.25 1.62
CA VAL A 28 -17.78 -0.17 2.57
C VAL A 28 -17.78 1.27 2.05
N ASN A 29 -16.99 1.73 1.06
CA ASN A 29 -16.84 3.19 0.87
C ASN A 29 -16.71 3.74 -0.58
N GLY A 30 -17.76 4.47 -1.01
CA GLY A 30 -17.72 5.65 -1.92
C GLY A 30 -17.36 5.42 -3.40
N LYS A 31 -18.18 5.95 -4.33
CA LYS A 31 -18.08 5.68 -5.79
C LYS A 31 -16.76 6.13 -6.47
N ASN A 32 -16.03 7.10 -5.92
CA ASN A 32 -14.73 7.55 -6.47
C ASN A 32 -13.53 7.05 -5.62
N SER A 33 -13.66 7.05 -4.29
CA SER A 33 -12.70 6.42 -3.37
C SER A 33 -12.56 4.91 -3.59
N GLY A 34 -13.62 4.26 -4.06
CA GLY A 34 -13.64 2.84 -4.35
C GLY A 34 -12.64 2.43 -5.43
N GLY A 35 -12.41 3.27 -6.45
CA GLY A 35 -11.47 2.94 -7.53
C GLY A 35 -10.01 2.92 -7.08
N ALA A 36 -9.61 3.90 -6.28
CA ALA A 36 -8.25 4.02 -5.76
C ALA A 36 -8.03 2.98 -4.68
N ARG A 37 -9.00 2.81 -3.77
CA ARG A 37 -8.94 1.74 -2.77
C ARG A 37 -8.86 0.36 -3.40
N GLU A 38 -9.61 0.10 -4.47
CA GLU A 38 -9.55 -1.17 -5.23
C GLU A 38 -8.17 -1.36 -5.87
N ALA A 39 -7.64 -0.34 -6.55
CA ALA A 39 -6.31 -0.40 -7.17
C ALA A 39 -5.19 -0.57 -6.13
N SER A 40 -5.26 0.13 -5.00
CA SER A 40 -4.31 -0.02 -3.89
C SER A 40 -4.45 -1.36 -3.18
N THR A 41 -5.66 -1.93 -3.11
CA THR A 41 -5.87 -3.30 -2.61
C THR A 41 -5.27 -4.32 -3.57
N GLN A 42 -5.43 -4.11 -4.88
CA GLN A 42 -4.78 -4.89 -5.91
C GLN A 42 -3.24 -4.80 -5.81
N PHE A 43 -2.70 -3.61 -5.57
CA PHE A 43 -1.28 -3.40 -5.30
C PHE A 43 -0.82 -4.16 -4.06
N ALA A 44 -1.53 -4.02 -2.93
CA ALA A 44 -1.25 -4.72 -1.68
C ALA A 44 -1.22 -6.24 -1.89
N ALA A 45 -2.18 -6.79 -2.66
CA ALA A 45 -2.17 -8.20 -3.02
C ALA A 45 -0.98 -8.57 -3.92
N ALA A 46 -0.62 -7.74 -4.89
CA ALA A 46 0.49 -7.98 -5.80
C ALA A 46 1.85 -8.02 -5.08
N VAL A 47 2.08 -7.12 -4.12
CA VAL A 47 3.32 -7.08 -3.33
C VAL A 47 3.44 -8.28 -2.39
N VAL A 48 2.37 -8.66 -1.71
CA VAL A 48 2.35 -9.84 -0.82
C VAL A 48 2.57 -11.13 -1.61
N ASN A 49 1.98 -11.24 -2.81
CA ASN A 49 2.15 -12.40 -3.67
C ASN A 49 3.40 -12.33 -4.56
N GLN A 50 4.20 -11.28 -4.45
CA GLN A 50 5.38 -11.02 -5.28
C GLN A 50 5.10 -11.20 -6.79
N ASN A 51 3.94 -10.72 -7.25
CA ASN A 51 3.47 -10.95 -8.60
C ASN A 51 3.15 -9.62 -9.30
N PRO A 52 4.13 -9.05 -10.03
CA PRO A 52 3.96 -7.81 -10.78
C PRO A 52 2.80 -7.81 -11.77
N ARG A 53 2.40 -8.99 -12.29
CA ARG A 53 1.29 -9.10 -13.25
C ARG A 53 -0.07 -8.87 -12.61
N LEU A 54 -0.15 -8.94 -11.29
CA LEU A 54 -1.36 -8.63 -10.54
C LEU A 54 -1.40 -7.16 -10.10
N ALA A 55 -0.34 -6.39 -10.29
CA ALA A 55 -0.30 -4.98 -9.89
C ALA A 55 -1.33 -4.15 -10.68
N PRO A 56 -1.83 -3.04 -10.13
CA PRO A 56 -2.54 -2.05 -10.92
C PRO A 56 -1.60 -1.48 -11.98
N LYS A 57 -2.19 -0.99 -13.08
CA LYS A 57 -1.43 -0.44 -14.20
C LYS A 57 -0.52 0.70 -13.72
N GLY A 58 0.76 0.64 -14.06
CA GLY A 58 1.77 1.63 -13.70
C GLY A 58 2.59 1.27 -12.46
N ALA A 59 2.18 0.27 -11.69
CA ALA A 59 2.88 -0.17 -10.48
C ALA A 59 3.74 -1.43 -10.68
N GLU A 60 3.74 -2.04 -11.87
CA GLU A 60 4.33 -3.37 -12.11
C GLU A 60 5.84 -3.39 -11.81
N SER A 61 6.59 -2.38 -12.24
CA SER A 61 8.02 -2.27 -11.98
C SER A 61 8.31 -2.12 -10.49
N TYR A 62 7.53 -1.29 -9.79
CA TYR A 62 7.69 -1.09 -8.35
C TYR A 62 7.46 -2.39 -7.58
N VAL A 63 6.40 -3.13 -7.91
CA VAL A 63 6.14 -4.46 -7.31
C VAL A 63 7.29 -5.45 -7.59
N ALA A 64 7.90 -5.38 -8.77
CA ALA A 64 9.03 -6.25 -9.12
C ALA A 64 10.30 -5.95 -8.31
N ASP A 65 10.50 -4.70 -7.91
CA ASP A 65 11.70 -4.24 -7.20
C ASP A 65 11.52 -4.06 -5.68
N ILE A 66 10.28 -4.20 -5.17
CA ILE A 66 9.94 -3.93 -3.77
C ILE A 66 10.77 -4.75 -2.78
N GLU A 67 11.08 -6.01 -3.11
CA GLU A 67 11.85 -6.88 -2.24
C GLU A 67 13.32 -6.43 -2.11
N LYS A 68 13.89 -5.83 -3.16
CA LYS A 68 15.26 -5.28 -3.08
C LYS A 68 15.31 -4.13 -2.07
N ARG A 69 14.26 -3.30 -2.08
CA ARG A 69 14.14 -2.11 -1.24
C ARG A 69 13.82 -2.47 0.21
N PHE A 70 12.76 -3.24 0.44
CA PHE A 70 12.23 -3.50 1.78
C PHE A 70 12.45 -4.93 2.31
N GLY A 71 12.97 -5.83 1.49
CA GLY A 71 12.98 -7.26 1.78
C GLY A 71 11.60 -7.90 1.58
N ALA A 72 11.47 -9.16 1.97
CA ALA A 72 10.22 -9.91 1.81
C ALA A 72 9.05 -9.18 2.49
N VAL A 73 7.90 -9.09 1.81
CA VAL A 73 6.68 -8.45 2.29
C VAL A 73 5.72 -9.53 2.78
N SER A 74 5.41 -9.54 4.08
CA SER A 74 4.50 -10.53 4.70
C SER A 74 3.06 -10.07 4.78
N GLY A 75 2.84 -8.75 4.66
CA GLY A 75 1.53 -8.14 4.78
C GLY A 75 1.51 -6.77 4.11
N ALA A 76 0.35 -6.39 3.60
CA ALA A 76 0.12 -5.06 3.05
C ALA A 76 -1.36 -4.68 3.23
N ARG A 77 -1.64 -3.45 3.66
CA ARG A 77 -3.02 -2.96 3.79
C ARG A 77 -3.10 -1.45 3.53
N VAL A 78 -4.19 -1.04 2.86
CA VAL A 78 -4.50 0.38 2.62
C VAL A 78 -4.89 1.04 3.95
N ILE A 79 -4.15 2.07 4.36
CA ILE A 79 -4.44 2.84 5.58
C ILE A 79 -5.27 4.07 5.30
N ASP A 80 -5.00 4.74 4.17
CA ASP A 80 -5.70 5.96 3.85
C ASP A 80 -5.87 6.14 2.33
N THR A 81 -6.84 6.96 1.97
CA THR A 81 -7.08 7.43 0.62
C THR A 81 -7.56 8.88 0.68
N HIS A 82 -6.81 9.79 0.11
CA HIS A 82 -7.14 11.21 0.16
C HIS A 82 -6.77 11.92 -1.15
N ASN A 83 -7.14 13.19 -1.26
CA ASN A 83 -6.71 14.04 -2.36
C ASN A 83 -5.54 14.89 -1.89
N THR A 84 -4.49 14.96 -2.69
CA THR A 84 -3.40 15.93 -2.50
C THR A 84 -3.58 17.09 -3.46
N HIS A 85 -3.20 18.28 -3.03
CA HIS A 85 -3.24 19.49 -3.85
C HIS A 85 -1.82 20.02 -4.03
N HIS A 86 -1.36 20.06 -5.28
CA HIS A 86 -0.08 20.68 -5.65
C HIS A 86 -0.35 22.01 -6.37
N GLY A 87 0.26 23.10 -5.87
CA GLY A 87 0.13 24.45 -6.43
C GLY A 87 -0.99 25.30 -5.81
N HIS A 88 -1.11 26.56 -6.27
CA HIS A 88 -2.10 27.54 -5.81
C HIS A 88 -2.73 28.26 -7.02
N GLY A 89 -4.00 28.70 -6.91
CA GLY A 89 -4.71 29.40 -8.00
C GLY A 89 -5.19 28.47 -9.11
N ASP A 90 -5.41 29.00 -10.32
CA ASP A 90 -5.98 28.25 -11.46
C ASP A 90 -5.09 27.11 -12.00
N SER A 91 -3.85 26.98 -11.50
CA SER A 91 -2.91 25.92 -11.82
C SER A 91 -2.80 24.83 -10.75
N ALA A 92 -3.64 24.87 -9.70
CA ALA A 92 -3.66 23.83 -8.69
C ALA A 92 -4.03 22.48 -9.32
N THR A 93 -3.12 21.51 -9.22
CA THR A 93 -3.37 20.13 -9.64
C THR A 93 -3.79 19.34 -8.42
N SER A 94 -4.95 18.72 -8.50
CA SER A 94 -5.42 17.80 -7.47
C SER A 94 -5.10 16.39 -7.95
N ASN A 95 -4.39 15.60 -7.15
CA ASN A 95 -4.17 14.18 -7.41
C ASN A 95 -4.92 13.37 -6.36
N TYR A 96 -5.42 12.20 -6.75
CA TYR A 96 -5.93 11.23 -5.78
C TYR A 96 -4.75 10.35 -5.38
N VAL A 97 -4.59 10.09 -4.08
CA VAL A 97 -3.52 9.24 -3.56
C VAL A 97 -4.06 8.18 -2.61
N SER A 98 -3.22 7.19 -2.32
CA SER A 98 -3.56 6.14 -1.36
C SER A 98 -2.33 5.60 -0.67
N ASP A 99 -2.43 5.50 0.64
CA ASP A 99 -1.33 5.07 1.49
C ASP A 99 -1.48 3.59 1.83
N VAL A 100 -0.40 2.84 1.68
CA VAL A 100 -0.37 1.41 1.93
C VAL A 100 0.72 1.11 2.95
N LEU A 101 0.34 0.60 4.12
CA LEU A 101 1.29 0.04 5.08
C LEU A 101 1.75 -1.32 4.60
N LEU A 102 3.06 -1.52 4.57
CA LEU A 102 3.76 -2.75 4.24
C LEU A 102 4.42 -3.32 5.49
N GLU A 103 4.19 -4.60 5.75
CA GLU A 103 4.94 -5.38 6.73
C GLU A 103 6.09 -6.07 6.02
N THR A 104 7.32 -5.60 6.27
CA THR A 104 8.49 -6.03 5.49
C THR A 104 9.58 -6.60 6.39
N ALA A 105 10.49 -7.39 5.82
CA ALA A 105 11.62 -7.95 6.54
C ALA A 105 12.58 -6.87 7.11
N LYS A 106 12.61 -5.67 6.51
CA LYS A 106 13.36 -4.50 7.02
C LYS A 106 12.52 -3.59 7.92
N GLY A 107 11.41 -4.10 8.46
CA GLY A 107 10.45 -3.38 9.30
C GLY A 107 9.33 -2.70 8.51
N PRO A 108 8.31 -2.14 9.19
CA PRO A 108 7.20 -1.51 8.51
C PRO A 108 7.63 -0.33 7.63
N ALA A 109 6.90 -0.13 6.53
CA ALA A 109 7.06 0.98 5.60
C ALA A 109 5.68 1.42 5.11
N VAL A 110 5.46 2.71 4.86
CA VAL A 110 4.25 3.20 4.21
C VAL A 110 4.66 3.68 2.81
N VAL A 111 3.91 3.26 1.79
CA VAL A 111 4.07 3.77 0.44
C VAL A 111 2.81 4.50 -0.01
N GLU A 112 2.97 5.68 -0.59
CA GLU A 112 1.90 6.44 -1.22
C GLU A 112 1.83 6.06 -2.70
N LEU A 113 0.64 5.73 -3.19
CA LEU A 113 0.35 5.54 -4.60
C LEU A 113 -0.33 6.78 -5.14
N VAL A 114 0.30 7.46 -6.09
CA VAL A 114 -0.27 8.61 -6.78
C VAL A 114 -1.00 8.14 -8.03
N PHE A 115 -2.26 8.53 -8.16
CA PHE A 115 -3.07 8.23 -9.35
C PHE A 115 -3.11 9.44 -10.29
N ASP A 116 -3.17 9.17 -11.59
CA ASP A 116 -3.37 10.19 -12.64
C ASP A 116 -4.57 11.09 -12.29
N ALA A 117 -4.50 12.40 -12.53
CA ALA A 117 -5.62 13.33 -12.37
C ALA A 117 -6.87 12.90 -13.17
N ALA A 118 -6.70 12.19 -14.30
CA ALA A 118 -7.81 11.57 -15.04
C ALA A 118 -8.56 10.51 -14.21
N PHE A 119 -8.00 10.00 -13.12
CA PHE A 119 -8.68 9.13 -12.16
C PHE A 119 -9.95 9.80 -11.61
N MET A 120 -9.86 11.07 -11.21
CA MET A 120 -10.99 11.77 -10.60
C MET A 120 -12.08 12.15 -11.60
N VAL A 121 -11.71 12.33 -12.87
CA VAL A 121 -12.64 12.78 -13.92
C VAL A 121 -13.21 11.59 -14.68
N TRP A 122 -12.37 10.63 -15.06
CA TRP A 122 -12.68 9.53 -16.00
C TRP A 122 -12.52 8.13 -15.38
N GLY A 123 -12.12 8.02 -14.11
CA GLY A 123 -11.97 6.74 -13.41
C GLY A 123 -10.78 5.90 -13.88
N THR A 124 -9.79 6.51 -14.54
CA THR A 124 -8.59 5.81 -15.00
C THR A 124 -7.72 5.42 -13.81
N LYS A 125 -7.74 4.14 -13.42
CA LYS A 125 -6.99 3.56 -12.28
C LYS A 125 -5.50 3.33 -12.60
N THR A 126 -4.83 4.32 -13.18
CA THR A 126 -3.39 4.21 -13.48
C THR A 126 -2.61 4.87 -12.36
N VAL A 127 -1.68 4.12 -11.77
CA VAL A 127 -0.70 4.64 -10.82
C VAL A 127 0.39 5.34 -11.62
N THR A 128 0.66 6.59 -11.30
CA THR A 128 1.66 7.42 -11.98
C THR A 128 2.94 7.57 -11.18
N ASP A 129 2.85 7.43 -9.85
CA ASP A 129 4.00 7.48 -8.96
C ASP A 129 3.79 6.62 -7.72
N ILE A 130 4.89 6.14 -7.14
CA ILE A 130 4.89 5.41 -5.87
C ILE A 130 6.13 5.84 -5.07
N GLU A 131 5.94 6.29 -3.84
CA GLU A 131 7.04 6.66 -2.95
C GLU A 131 6.83 6.19 -1.52
N GLU A 132 7.93 5.91 -0.81
CA GLU A 132 7.89 5.67 0.64
C GLU A 132 7.66 6.98 1.38
N LEU A 133 6.64 7.03 2.24
CA LEU A 133 6.39 8.18 3.10
C LEU A 133 7.32 8.22 4.30
N ALA A 134 7.80 9.41 4.65
CA ALA A 134 8.39 9.61 5.96
C ALA A 134 7.28 9.52 7.03
N PRO A 135 7.60 9.11 8.28
CA PRO A 135 6.60 8.95 9.33
C PRO A 135 5.75 10.20 9.57
N VAL A 136 6.34 11.40 9.42
CA VAL A 136 5.67 12.69 9.63
C VAL A 136 4.63 13.01 8.55
N ASP A 137 4.72 12.36 7.39
CA ASP A 137 3.82 12.59 6.25
C ASP A 137 2.66 11.58 6.25
N VAL A 138 2.70 10.57 7.11
CA VAL A 138 1.58 9.63 7.28
C VAL A 138 0.47 10.32 8.08
N PRO A 139 -0.81 10.22 7.66
CA PRO A 139 -1.92 10.84 8.39
C PRO A 139 -1.98 10.39 9.86
N ASP A 140 -2.17 11.34 10.78
CA ASP A 140 -2.08 11.13 12.23
C ASP A 140 -3.04 10.08 12.79
N ASP A 141 -4.17 9.83 12.12
CA ASP A 141 -5.20 8.85 12.52
C ASP A 141 -5.13 7.53 11.74
N ALA A 142 -4.17 7.39 10.82
CA ALA A 142 -4.03 6.20 9.97
C ALA A 142 -3.33 5.01 10.66
N LEU A 143 -2.56 5.28 11.73
CA LEU A 143 -1.78 4.28 12.47
C LEU A 143 -2.03 4.39 13.98
N SER A 144 -1.91 3.29 14.69
CA SER A 144 -1.76 3.31 16.16
C SER A 144 -0.38 3.84 16.58
N ASP A 145 -0.27 4.33 17.81
CA ASP A 145 1.00 4.82 18.38
C ASP A 145 2.14 3.80 18.24
N ASP A 146 1.86 2.51 18.49
CA ASP A 146 2.86 1.44 18.39
C ASP A 146 3.30 1.20 16.93
N GLU A 147 2.37 1.25 15.98
CA GLU A 147 2.67 1.14 14.54
C GLU A 147 3.49 2.34 14.06
N PHE A 148 3.14 3.55 14.51
CA PHE A 148 3.90 4.76 14.19
C PHE A 148 5.32 4.70 14.72
N VAL A 149 5.51 4.30 15.99
CA VAL A 149 6.84 4.14 16.59
C VAL A 149 7.67 3.08 15.85
N ALA A 150 7.05 1.95 15.48
CA ALA A 150 7.70 0.92 14.70
C ALA A 150 8.10 1.41 13.29
N LEU A 151 7.22 2.14 12.62
CA LEU A 151 7.47 2.79 11.33
C LEU A 151 8.66 3.75 11.42
N ALA A 152 8.64 4.68 12.38
CA ALA A 152 9.70 5.67 12.55
C ALA A 152 11.06 5.01 12.80
N LYS A 153 11.10 3.99 13.65
CA LYS A 153 12.33 3.22 13.89
C LYS A 153 12.83 2.52 12.63
N ALA A 154 11.94 1.90 11.86
CA ALA A 154 12.30 1.16 10.66
C ALA A 154 12.77 2.09 9.51
N PHE A 155 12.11 3.24 9.36
CA PHE A 155 12.48 4.28 8.40
C PHE A 155 13.90 4.81 8.65
N VAL A 156 14.21 5.15 9.91
CA VAL A 156 15.59 5.55 10.30
C VAL A 156 16.59 4.43 10.04
N ALA A 157 16.24 3.17 10.33
CA ALA A 157 17.12 2.04 10.07
C ALA A 157 17.39 1.81 8.56
N ARG A 158 16.49 2.27 7.68
CA ARG A 158 16.66 2.23 6.22
C ARG A 158 17.41 3.44 5.64
N GLY A 159 17.79 4.41 6.47
CA GLY A 159 18.56 5.59 6.05
C GLY A 159 17.86 6.91 6.31
N GLY A 160 16.57 6.90 6.67
CA GLY A 160 15.83 8.11 7.03
C GLY A 160 15.48 9.02 5.85
N GLU A 161 15.57 8.53 4.62
CA GLU A 161 15.19 9.26 3.40
C GLU A 161 14.09 8.50 2.65
N PRO A 162 13.03 9.19 2.18
CA PRO A 162 12.02 8.64 1.29
C PRO A 162 12.63 8.03 0.03
N THR A 163 11.98 7.01 -0.51
CA THR A 163 12.47 6.32 -1.70
C THR A 163 11.36 6.05 -2.71
N SER A 164 11.60 6.36 -3.99
CA SER A 164 10.71 6.14 -5.14
C SER A 164 11.18 5.03 -6.06
#